data_AF-A0A371JUS0-F1
#
_entry.id   AF-A0A371JUS0-F1
#
_cell.length_a   1.000
_cell.length_b   1.000
_cell.length_c   1.000
_cell.angle_alpha   90.00
_cell.angle_beta   90.00
_cell.angle_gamma   90.00
#
_symmetry.space_group_name_H-M   'P 1'
#
loop_
_entity.id
_entity.type
_entity.pdbx_description
1 polymer ?
#
loop_
_entity_poly.entity_id
_entity_poly.type
_entity_poly.pdbx_seq_one_letter_code
_entity_poly.pdbx_strand_id
1 'polypeptide(L)'
;MKKKTSFNADRLIGLSAILISLLTLFIFLYQTNLLKEQSRLSVRPRLTFSKTINKTVTMSATDSVSSVRINLSLTVRNDGLGPAIVQSNNILDKGQRYDNIITFFDEVYPKLKEYGVFSQVTELKVGEAVPASETIGLFTYEYNQNREDEIKEYLNITESYEFPFAILIEYSSMYEEKWVVNSNIEGEHPKQLD
;
A
#
# COMPACT_ATOMS: atom_id res chain seq x y z
N MET A 1 41.14 71.64 12.40
CA MET A 1 41.40 70.56 11.42
C MET A 1 40.30 69.51 11.53
N LYS A 2 39.37 69.43 10.56
CA LYS A 2 38.32 68.38 10.54
C LYS A 2 38.89 67.13 9.87
N LYS A 3 39.13 66.08 10.66
CA LYS A 3 39.63 64.78 10.18
C LYS A 3 38.50 64.08 9.41
N LYS A 4 38.56 64.13 8.08
CA LYS A 4 37.58 63.49 7.19
C LYS A 4 37.79 61.99 7.26
N THR A 5 36.90 61.28 7.94
CA THR A 5 36.87 59.81 7.96
C THR A 5 36.45 59.32 6.57
N SER A 6 37.40 59.16 5.65
CA SER A 6 37.19 58.40 4.42
C SER A 6 37.10 56.92 4.80
N PHE A 7 35.96 56.51 5.34
CA PHE A 7 35.60 55.11 5.33
C PHE A 7 35.65 54.68 3.86
N ASN A 8 36.61 53.83 3.51
CA ASN A 8 36.89 53.43 2.14
C ASN A 8 35.62 52.83 1.54
N ALA A 9 34.93 53.59 0.69
CA ALA A 9 33.70 53.16 0.03
C ALA A 9 33.88 51.78 -0.63
N ASP A 10 35.07 51.49 -1.14
CA ASP A 10 35.48 50.19 -1.70
C ASP A 10 35.33 49.03 -0.71
N ARG A 11 35.64 49.23 0.58
CA ARG A 11 35.45 48.20 1.62
C ARG A 11 33.97 47.99 1.93
N LEU A 12 33.16 49.04 1.89
CA LEU A 12 31.71 48.93 2.09
C LEU A 12 31.02 48.21 0.93
N ILE A 13 31.49 48.44 -0.30
CA ILE A 13 31.03 47.74 -1.50
C ILE A 13 31.42 46.26 -1.42
N GLY A 14 32.67 45.95 -1.04
CA GLY A 14 33.12 44.56 -0.84
C GLY A 14 32.34 43.85 0.27
N LEU A 15 32.10 44.51 1.40
CA LEU A 15 31.30 43.95 2.50
C LEU A 15 29.85 43.71 2.08
N SER A 16 29.24 44.65 1.34
CA SER A 16 27.91 44.51 0.79
C SER A 16 27.82 43.33 -0.19
N ALA A 17 28.83 43.17 -1.06
CA ALA A 17 28.89 42.06 -2.00
C ALA A 17 28.96 40.71 -1.26
N ILE A 18 29.80 40.60 -0.22
CA ILE A 18 29.90 39.39 0.61
C ILE A 18 28.57 39.09 1.32
N LEU A 19 27.92 40.11 1.90
CA LEU A 19 26.64 39.95 2.57
C LEU A 19 25.55 39.51 1.60
N ILE A 20 25.50 40.12 0.42
CA ILE A 20 24.58 39.73 -0.64
C ILE A 20 24.83 38.27 -1.01
N SER A 21 26.08 37.87 -1.29
CA SER A 21 26.42 36.48 -1.60
C SER A 21 26.02 35.48 -0.51
N LEU A 22 26.17 35.84 0.76
CA LEU A 22 25.76 35.00 1.89
C LEU A 22 24.23 34.84 1.95
N LEU A 23 23.49 35.93 1.74
CA LEU A 23 22.04 35.91 1.67
C LEU A 23 21.55 35.06 0.48
N THR A 24 22.18 35.18 -0.69
CA THR A 24 21.83 34.33 -1.84
C THR A 24 22.09 32.86 -1.55
N LEU A 25 23.20 32.52 -0.89
CA LEU A 25 23.49 31.14 -0.49
C LEU A 25 22.41 30.60 0.45
N PHE A 26 22.00 31.38 1.46
CA PHE A 26 20.95 30.98 2.39
C PHE A 26 19.61 30.74 1.66
N ILE A 27 19.24 31.64 0.74
CA ILE A 27 18.04 31.49 -0.09
C ILE A 27 18.13 30.22 -0.94
N PHE A 28 19.28 29.94 -1.56
CA PHE A 28 19.45 28.74 -2.37
C PHE A 28 19.35 27.45 -1.55
N LEU A 29 19.89 27.43 -0.34
CA LEU A 29 19.75 26.28 0.57
C LEU A 29 18.27 26.05 0.91
N TYR A 30 17.54 27.11 1.23
CA TYR A 30 16.11 27.02 1.52
C TYR A 30 15.30 26.53 0.30
N GLN A 31 15.52 27.12 -0.87
CA GLN A 31 14.86 26.70 -2.11
C GLN A 31 15.18 25.25 -2.47
N THR A 32 16.43 24.81 -2.28
CA THR A 32 16.84 23.42 -2.54
C THR A 32 16.11 22.45 -1.62
N ASN A 33 15.98 22.77 -0.34
CA ASN A 33 15.23 21.93 0.60
C ASN A 33 13.74 21.86 0.23
N LEU A 34 13.14 22.99 -0.14
CA LEU A 34 11.74 23.04 -0.56
C LEU A 34 11.49 22.22 -1.84
N LEU A 35 12.40 22.31 -2.81
CA LEU A 35 12.38 21.51 -4.05
C LEU A 35 12.47 20.02 -3.77
N LYS A 36 13.33 19.59 -2.83
CA LYS A 36 13.41 18.19 -2.40
C LYS A 36 12.09 17.72 -1.83
N GLU A 37 11.46 18.51 -0.97
CA GLU A 37 10.17 18.16 -0.37
C GLU A 37 9.06 18.04 -1.43
N GLN A 38 8.97 18.99 -2.36
CA GLN A 38 8.01 18.93 -3.46
C GLN A 38 8.24 17.73 -4.39
N SER A 39 9.50 17.42 -4.71
CA SER A 39 9.86 16.23 -5.48
C SER A 39 9.42 14.95 -4.77
N ARG A 40 9.60 14.87 -3.45
CA ARG A 40 9.14 13.70 -2.65
C ARG A 40 7.63 13.55 -2.66
N LEU A 41 6.90 14.64 -2.44
CA LEU A 41 5.43 14.64 -2.47
C LEU A 41 4.87 14.25 -3.84
N SER A 42 5.55 14.60 -4.93
CA SER A 42 5.14 14.25 -6.30
C SER A 42 5.22 12.76 -6.63
N VAL A 43 5.89 11.94 -5.82
CA VAL A 43 6.04 10.49 -6.05
C VAL A 43 5.64 9.67 -4.83
N ARG A 44 4.77 10.20 -3.97
CA ARG A 44 4.32 9.47 -2.78
C ARG A 44 3.52 8.22 -3.19
N PRO A 45 3.97 7.00 -2.81
CA PRO A 45 3.19 5.80 -3.02
C PRO A 45 2.00 5.73 -2.05
N ARG A 46 0.93 5.06 -2.46
CA ARG A 46 -0.25 4.85 -1.63
C ARG A 46 -0.87 3.50 -1.96
N LEU A 47 -0.65 2.50 -1.12
CA LEU A 47 -1.31 1.22 -1.27
C LEU A 47 -2.69 1.24 -0.61
N THR A 48 -3.68 0.72 -1.32
CA THR A 48 -5.06 0.55 -0.85
C THR A 48 -5.51 -0.87 -1.15
N PHE A 49 -6.17 -1.52 -0.20
CA PHE A 49 -6.82 -2.82 -0.45
C PHE A 49 -8.21 -2.64 -1.05
N SER A 50 -8.60 -3.55 -1.93
CA SER A 50 -9.95 -3.63 -2.48
C SER A 50 -10.44 -5.07 -2.43
N LYS A 51 -11.63 -5.25 -1.85
CA LYS A 51 -12.34 -6.52 -1.83
C LYS A 51 -13.42 -6.50 -2.90
N THR A 52 -13.43 -7.51 -3.78
CA THR A 52 -14.41 -7.62 -4.86
C THR A 52 -15.15 -8.95 -4.74
N ILE A 53 -16.49 -8.90 -4.83
CA ILE A 53 -17.36 -10.07 -4.77
C ILE A 53 -18.16 -10.13 -6.07
N ASN A 54 -17.94 -11.17 -6.87
CA ASN A 54 -18.67 -11.39 -8.11
C ASN A 54 -19.52 -12.66 -8.01
N LYS A 55 -20.80 -12.55 -8.38
CA LYS A 55 -21.74 -13.68 -8.43
C LYS A 55 -22.02 -14.06 -9.87
N THR A 56 -21.78 -15.31 -10.23
CA THR A 56 -22.06 -15.85 -11.55
C THR A 56 -23.16 -16.90 -11.44
N VAL A 57 -24.26 -16.68 -12.15
CA VAL A 57 -25.37 -17.64 -12.22
C VAL A 57 -25.21 -18.48 -13.47
N THR A 58 -25.07 -19.79 -13.30
CA THR A 58 -25.07 -20.76 -14.41
C THR A 58 -26.42 -21.47 -14.42
N MET A 59 -27.12 -21.39 -15.54
CA MET A 59 -28.34 -22.16 -15.79
C MET A 59 -27.98 -23.37 -16.66
N SER A 60 -28.34 -24.56 -16.21
CA SER A 60 -28.22 -25.76 -17.04
C SER A 60 -29.33 -25.76 -18.10
N ALA A 61 -28.98 -26.04 -19.36
CA ALA A 61 -29.96 -26.07 -20.46
C ALA A 61 -30.95 -27.25 -20.37
N THR A 62 -30.59 -28.28 -19.60
CA THR A 62 -31.33 -29.54 -19.47
C THR A 62 -32.08 -29.69 -18.16
N ASP A 63 -31.60 -29.07 -17.08
CA ASP A 63 -32.20 -29.13 -15.75
C ASP A 63 -32.52 -27.71 -15.27
N SER A 64 -33.71 -27.49 -14.72
CA SER A 64 -34.15 -26.19 -14.15
C SER A 64 -33.35 -25.74 -12.92
N VAL A 65 -32.16 -26.31 -12.69
CA VAL A 65 -31.28 -26.02 -11.57
C VAL A 65 -30.31 -24.90 -11.98
N SER A 66 -30.44 -23.77 -11.30
CA SER A 66 -29.44 -22.71 -11.34
C SER A 66 -28.39 -22.96 -10.26
N SER A 67 -27.11 -22.90 -10.61
CA SER A 67 -26.01 -22.88 -9.65
C SER A 67 -25.40 -21.48 -9.60
N VAL A 68 -25.16 -20.97 -8.38
CA VAL A 68 -24.54 -19.66 -8.19
C VAL A 68 -23.10 -19.86 -7.71
N ARG A 69 -22.13 -19.37 -8.49
CA ARG A 69 -20.71 -19.33 -8.10
C ARG A 69 -20.39 -17.95 -7.54
N ILE A 70 -19.73 -17.91 -6.41
CA ILE A 70 -19.18 -16.71 -5.78
C ILE A 70 -17.68 -16.68 -6.05
N ASN A 71 -17.18 -15.53 -6.49
CA ASN A 71 -15.76 -15.25 -6.62
C ASN A 71 -15.43 -14.09 -5.67
N LEU A 72 -14.61 -14.37 -4.67
CA LEU A 72 -14.18 -13.42 -3.66
C LEU A 72 -12.70 -13.11 -3.88
N SER A 73 -12.39 -11.89 -4.30
CA SER A 73 -11.03 -11.46 -4.61
C SER A 73 -10.58 -10.36 -3.66
N LEU A 74 -9.32 -10.45 -3.22
CA LEU A 74 -8.63 -9.38 -2.52
C LEU A 74 -7.49 -8.88 -3.39
N THR A 75 -7.47 -7.57 -3.63
CA THR A 75 -6.43 -6.91 -4.42
C THR A 75 -5.79 -5.78 -3.62
N VAL A 76 -4.57 -5.43 -3.97
CA VAL A 76 -3.89 -4.22 -3.52
C VAL A 76 -3.61 -3.35 -4.74
N ARG A 77 -3.91 -2.05 -4.63
CA ARG A 77 -3.67 -1.08 -5.70
C ARG A 77 -2.79 0.04 -5.20
N ASN A 78 -1.84 0.47 -6.02
CA ASN A 78 -1.08 1.68 -5.76
C ASN A 78 -1.79 2.89 -6.35
N ASP A 79 -2.57 3.58 -5.52
CA ASP A 79 -3.23 4.85 -5.83
C ASP A 79 -2.28 6.07 -5.74
N GLY A 80 -1.00 5.83 -5.46
CA GLY A 80 0.03 6.87 -5.37
C GLY A 80 0.62 7.26 -6.72
N LEU A 81 1.45 8.30 -6.71
CA LEU A 81 2.12 8.82 -7.90
C LEU A 81 3.48 8.15 -8.17
N GLY A 82 4.06 7.48 -7.17
CA GLY A 82 5.33 6.77 -7.30
C GLY A 82 5.23 5.29 -6.93
N PRO A 83 6.29 4.51 -7.24
CA PRO A 83 6.33 3.08 -6.93
C PRO A 83 6.37 2.85 -5.41
N ALA A 84 5.66 1.82 -4.95
CA ALA A 84 5.71 1.34 -3.58
C ALA A 84 6.65 0.14 -3.50
N ILE A 85 7.77 0.26 -2.79
CA ILE A 85 8.74 -0.82 -2.62
C ILE A 85 8.31 -1.65 -1.42
N VAL A 86 7.95 -2.91 -1.63
CA VAL A 86 7.50 -3.82 -0.57
C VAL A 86 8.66 -4.12 0.37
N GLN A 87 8.45 -3.88 1.67
CA GLN A 87 9.41 -4.16 2.74
C GLN A 87 9.02 -5.43 3.49
N SER A 88 7.72 -5.64 3.70
CA SER A 88 7.17 -6.87 4.25
C SER A 88 5.72 -7.09 3.81
N ASN A 89 5.31 -8.35 3.76
CA ASN A 89 3.94 -8.76 3.44
C ASN A 89 3.57 -9.90 4.39
N ASN A 90 2.90 -9.58 5.49
CA ASN A 90 2.58 -10.52 6.55
C ASN A 90 1.07 -10.70 6.67
N ILE A 91 0.65 -11.88 7.10
CA ILE A 91 -0.73 -12.17 7.42
C ILE A 91 -0.86 -12.26 8.93
N LEU A 92 -1.83 -11.55 9.48
CA LEU A 92 -2.17 -11.56 10.90
C LEU A 92 -3.47 -12.33 11.08
N ASP A 93 -3.38 -13.51 11.70
CA ASP A 93 -4.53 -14.34 12.08
C ASP A 93 -4.45 -14.66 13.57
N LYS A 94 -5.49 -14.30 14.33
CA LYS A 94 -5.61 -14.61 15.78
C LYS A 94 -4.37 -14.23 16.61
N GLY A 95 -3.67 -13.16 16.22
CA GLY A 95 -2.46 -12.67 16.89
C GLY A 95 -1.15 -13.34 16.45
N GLN A 96 -1.19 -14.33 15.56
CA GLN A 96 -0.01 -14.93 14.94
C GLN A 96 0.29 -14.28 13.59
N ARG A 97 1.59 -14.21 13.25
CA ARG A 97 2.08 -13.67 11.99
C ARG A 97 2.55 -14.81 11.08
N TYR A 98 2.18 -14.71 9.81
CA TYR A 98 2.59 -15.64 8.76
C TYR A 98 3.17 -14.87 7.57
N ASP A 99 4.29 -15.33 7.03
CA ASP A 99 5.04 -14.58 6.02
C ASP A 99 4.68 -14.97 4.58
N ASN A 100 3.97 -16.09 4.40
CA ASN A 100 3.70 -16.66 3.09
C ASN A 100 2.21 -16.96 2.90
N ILE A 101 1.58 -16.23 1.97
CA ILE A 101 0.15 -16.38 1.67
C ILE A 101 -0.20 -17.71 0.98
N ILE A 102 0.75 -18.28 0.25
CA ILE A 102 0.54 -19.54 -0.47
C ILE A 102 0.41 -20.68 0.54
N THR A 103 1.31 -20.77 1.53
CA THR A 103 1.26 -21.80 2.56
C THR A 103 0.22 -21.52 3.65
N PHE A 104 -0.09 -20.24 3.91
CA PHE A 104 -1.06 -19.83 4.92
C PHE A 104 -2.42 -20.52 4.78
N PHE A 105 -2.99 -20.55 3.57
CA PHE A 105 -4.30 -21.19 3.35
C PHE A 105 -4.24 -22.71 3.54
N ASP A 106 -3.10 -23.32 3.25
CA ASP A 106 -2.90 -24.76 3.36
C ASP A 106 -2.71 -25.20 4.82
N GLU A 107 -2.04 -24.38 5.61
CA GLU A 107 -1.69 -24.70 7.00
C GLU A 107 -2.77 -24.24 7.99
N VAL A 108 -3.31 -23.04 7.82
CA VAL A 108 -4.24 -22.41 8.77
C VAL A 108 -5.70 -22.69 8.40
N TYR A 109 -6.01 -22.71 7.10
CA TYR A 109 -7.37 -22.87 6.60
C TYR A 109 -7.56 -24.05 5.60
N PRO A 110 -7.04 -25.27 5.89
CA PRO A 110 -7.00 -26.38 4.93
C PRO A 110 -8.37 -26.78 4.37
N LYS A 111 -9.43 -26.70 5.19
CA LYS A 111 -10.79 -27.07 4.76
C LYS A 111 -11.39 -26.15 3.70
N LEU A 112 -10.82 -24.95 3.47
CA LEU A 112 -11.31 -24.08 2.39
C LEU A 112 -11.19 -24.74 1.00
N LYS A 113 -10.25 -25.68 0.82
CA LYS A 113 -10.12 -26.47 -0.41
C LYS A 113 -11.22 -27.51 -0.59
N GLU A 114 -11.95 -27.86 0.47
CA GLU A 114 -13.10 -28.77 0.39
C GLU A 114 -14.37 -28.02 -0.07
N TYR A 115 -14.48 -26.73 0.27
CA TYR A 115 -15.64 -25.89 -0.04
C TYR A 115 -15.51 -25.13 -1.37
N GLY A 116 -14.28 -24.92 -1.84
CA GLY A 116 -13.99 -24.09 -3.01
C GLY A 116 -12.55 -24.23 -3.50
N VAL A 117 -12.13 -23.32 -4.38
CA VAL A 117 -10.81 -23.31 -4.99
C VAL A 117 -10.20 -21.91 -4.96
N PHE A 118 -8.90 -21.83 -4.72
CA PHE A 118 -8.15 -20.60 -4.95
C PHE A 118 -7.70 -20.56 -6.41
N SER A 119 -8.35 -19.77 -7.25
CA SER A 119 -8.01 -19.65 -8.68
C SER A 119 -6.81 -18.73 -8.92
N GLN A 120 -6.48 -17.89 -7.94
CA GLN A 120 -5.31 -17.05 -7.92
C GLN A 120 -4.79 -16.94 -6.49
N VAL A 121 -3.48 -17.06 -6.30
CA VAL A 121 -2.76 -16.68 -5.08
C VAL A 121 -1.40 -16.10 -5.51
N THR A 122 -1.12 -14.88 -5.12
CA THR A 122 0.11 -14.14 -5.48
C THR A 122 0.82 -13.70 -4.21
N GLU A 123 2.10 -14.03 -4.13
CA GLU A 123 2.98 -13.56 -3.06
C GLU A 123 3.71 -12.30 -3.52
N LEU A 124 3.56 -11.20 -2.78
CA LEU A 124 4.36 -10.00 -2.95
C LEU A 124 5.74 -10.21 -2.36
N LYS A 125 6.79 -10.05 -3.16
CA LYS A 125 8.16 -10.28 -2.70
C LYS A 125 8.74 -9.04 -2.04
N VAL A 126 9.54 -9.24 -1.00
CA VAL A 126 10.34 -8.16 -0.41
C VAL A 126 11.30 -7.60 -1.45
N GLY A 127 11.33 -6.27 -1.58
CA GLY A 127 12.09 -5.53 -2.57
C GLY A 127 11.38 -5.33 -3.92
N GLU A 128 10.22 -5.96 -4.12
CA GLU A 128 9.41 -5.76 -5.32
C GLU A 128 8.78 -4.36 -5.31
N ALA A 129 8.81 -3.67 -6.45
CA ALA A 129 8.17 -2.38 -6.61
C ALA A 129 6.77 -2.59 -7.20
N VAL A 130 5.74 -2.12 -6.51
CA VAL A 130 4.38 -1.98 -7.04
C VAL A 130 4.29 -0.64 -7.77
N PRO A 131 4.24 -0.61 -9.11
CA PRO A 131 4.20 0.61 -9.89
C PRO A 131 2.96 1.46 -9.59
N ALA A 132 3.05 2.76 -9.89
CA ALA A 132 1.91 3.67 -9.74
C ALA A 132 0.74 3.24 -10.63
N SER A 133 -0.49 3.31 -10.09
CA SER A 133 -1.74 2.86 -10.73
C SER A 133 -1.84 1.36 -10.99
N GLU A 134 -0.87 0.54 -10.56
CA GLU A 134 -0.94 -0.90 -10.73
C GLU A 134 -1.82 -1.54 -9.65
N THR A 135 -2.58 -2.57 -10.06
CA THR A 135 -3.39 -3.41 -9.17
C THR A 135 -2.85 -4.82 -9.19
N ILE A 136 -2.46 -5.33 -8.03
CA ILE A 136 -2.01 -6.70 -7.84
C ILE A 136 -3.12 -7.47 -7.14
N GLY A 137 -3.56 -8.57 -7.75
CA GLY A 137 -4.50 -9.48 -7.08
C GLY A 137 -3.73 -10.43 -6.16
N LEU A 138 -4.06 -10.39 -4.87
CA LEU A 138 -3.42 -11.21 -3.84
C LEU A 138 -3.99 -12.62 -3.84
N PHE A 139 -5.32 -12.75 -3.85
CA PHE A 139 -5.96 -14.03 -4.09
C PHE A 139 -7.37 -13.88 -4.63
N THR A 140 -7.87 -14.95 -5.25
CA THR A 140 -9.27 -15.14 -5.61
C THR A 140 -9.71 -16.50 -5.10
N TYR A 141 -10.74 -16.52 -4.26
CA TYR A 141 -11.38 -17.72 -3.76
C TYR A 141 -12.75 -17.89 -4.42
N GLU A 142 -12.97 -19.04 -5.03
CA GLU A 142 -14.20 -19.37 -5.74
C GLU A 142 -14.91 -20.52 -5.05
N TYR A 143 -16.20 -20.36 -4.77
CA TYR A 143 -17.01 -21.40 -4.16
C TYR A 143 -18.46 -21.33 -4.66
N ASN A 144 -19.22 -22.41 -4.48
CA ASN A 144 -20.65 -22.39 -4.77
C ASN A 144 -21.41 -21.80 -3.59
N GLN A 145 -22.40 -20.94 -3.85
CA GLN A 145 -23.17 -20.25 -2.81
C GLN A 145 -23.80 -21.21 -1.79
N ASN A 146 -24.12 -22.45 -2.18
CA ASN A 146 -24.64 -23.45 -1.24
C ASN A 146 -23.67 -23.88 -0.13
N ARG A 147 -22.37 -23.58 -0.26
CA ARG A 147 -21.33 -23.82 0.76
C ARG A 147 -21.10 -22.62 1.69
N GLU A 148 -21.84 -21.52 1.50
CA GLU A 148 -21.59 -20.26 2.22
C GLU A 148 -21.71 -20.43 3.74
N ASP A 149 -22.72 -21.14 4.23
CA ASP A 149 -22.91 -21.38 5.66
C ASP A 149 -21.78 -22.25 6.26
N GLU A 150 -21.36 -23.30 5.56
CA GLU A 150 -20.24 -24.17 5.98
C GLU A 150 -18.93 -23.38 6.09
N ILE A 151 -18.68 -22.49 5.13
CA ILE A 151 -17.50 -21.62 5.12
C ILE A 151 -17.56 -20.63 6.30
N LYS A 152 -18.72 -20.01 6.54
CA LYS A 152 -18.88 -19.04 7.64
C LYS A 152 -18.66 -19.69 9.01
N GLU A 153 -19.22 -20.88 9.21
CA GLU A 153 -19.03 -21.66 10.43
C GLU A 153 -17.54 -22.02 10.61
N TYR A 154 -16.88 -22.52 9.56
CA TYR A 154 -15.48 -22.89 9.61
C TYR A 154 -14.55 -21.70 9.92
N LEU A 155 -14.79 -20.56 9.29
CA LEU A 155 -14.02 -19.32 9.49
C LEU A 155 -14.39 -18.58 10.77
N ASN A 156 -15.47 -19.00 11.46
CA ASN A 156 -16.05 -18.32 12.61
C ASN A 156 -16.34 -16.83 12.34
N ILE A 157 -16.95 -16.54 11.20
CA ILE A 157 -17.34 -15.19 10.76
C ILE A 157 -18.86 -15.03 10.75
N THR A 158 -19.33 -13.82 11.08
CA THR A 158 -20.77 -13.53 11.15
C THR A 158 -21.30 -12.99 9.84
N GLU A 159 -20.54 -12.11 9.19
CA GLU A 159 -20.91 -11.52 7.91
C GLU A 159 -20.33 -12.32 6.74
N SER A 160 -21.09 -12.38 5.65
CA SER A 160 -20.63 -13.03 4.43
C SER A 160 -19.47 -12.26 3.82
N TYR A 161 -18.54 -12.98 3.21
CA TYR A 161 -17.40 -12.41 2.46
C TYR A 161 -16.41 -11.61 3.34
N GLU A 162 -16.40 -11.83 4.64
CA GLU A 162 -15.33 -11.35 5.53
C GLU A 162 -14.17 -12.34 5.60
N PHE A 163 -12.98 -11.82 5.89
CA PHE A 163 -11.80 -12.63 6.16
C PHE A 163 -11.48 -12.55 7.66
N PRO A 164 -11.29 -13.69 8.36
CA PRO A 164 -10.93 -13.68 9.78
C PRO A 164 -9.47 -13.26 10.04
N PHE A 165 -8.70 -13.03 8.99
CA PHE A 165 -7.30 -12.60 9.01
C PHE A 165 -7.13 -11.24 8.33
N ALA A 166 -6.02 -10.56 8.63
CA ALA A 166 -5.62 -9.32 7.99
C ALA A 166 -4.32 -9.49 7.20
N ILE A 167 -4.19 -8.88 6.04
CA ILE A 167 -2.93 -8.74 5.33
C ILE A 167 -2.33 -7.38 5.67
N LEU A 168 -1.07 -7.40 6.10
CA LEU A 168 -0.25 -6.25 6.47
C LEU A 168 0.87 -6.10 5.45
N ILE A 169 0.85 -5.00 4.71
CA ILE A 169 1.94 -4.66 3.79
C ILE A 169 2.66 -3.44 4.35
N GLU A 170 3.93 -3.61 4.66
CA GLU A 170 4.85 -2.50 4.90
C GLU A 170 5.57 -2.19 3.60
N TYR A 171 5.63 -0.93 3.23
CA TYR A 171 6.24 -0.50 1.98
C TYR A 171 6.93 0.85 2.14
N SER A 172 7.85 1.16 1.22
CA SER A 172 8.56 2.44 1.20
C SER A 172 8.48 3.15 -0.14
N SER A 173 8.77 4.45 -0.13
CA SER A 173 9.05 5.21 -1.35
C SER A 173 10.49 4.99 -1.80
N MET A 174 10.83 5.51 -2.98
CA MET A 174 12.21 5.63 -3.45
C MET A 174 13.09 6.51 -2.54
N TYR A 175 12.46 7.30 -1.65
CA TYR A 175 13.13 8.17 -0.68
C TYR A 175 13.11 7.58 0.74
N GLU A 176 12.91 6.27 0.86
CA GLU A 176 13.01 5.48 2.11
C GLU A 176 11.97 5.82 3.19
N GLU A 177 10.98 6.66 2.89
CA GLU A 177 9.82 6.87 3.76
C GLU A 177 8.98 5.61 3.79
N LYS A 178 8.51 5.21 4.98
CA LYS A 178 7.81 3.94 5.18
C LYS A 178 6.36 4.14 5.57
N TRP A 179 5.51 3.25 5.09
CA TRP A 179 4.10 3.18 5.46
C TRP A 179 3.67 1.73 5.68
N VAL A 180 2.60 1.58 6.46
CA VAL A 180 1.91 0.31 6.64
C VAL A 180 0.44 0.44 6.25
N VAL A 181 -0.08 -0.59 5.58
CA VAL A 181 -1.50 -0.73 5.24
C VAL A 181 -2.01 -2.09 5.71
N ASN A 182 -3.27 -2.11 6.17
CA ASN A 182 -3.95 -3.30 6.71
C ASN A 182 -5.26 -3.55 5.95
N SER A 183 -5.50 -4.78 5.50
CA SER A 183 -6.70 -5.14 4.73
C SER A 183 -8.01 -5.05 5.49
N ASN A 184 -8.00 -5.14 6.82
CA ASN A 184 -9.22 -5.15 7.65
C ASN A 184 -9.64 -3.75 8.12
N ILE A 185 -8.88 -2.71 7.77
CA ILE A 185 -9.22 -1.33 8.13
C ILE A 185 -9.63 -0.59 6.86
N GLU A 186 -10.94 -0.57 6.59
CA GLU A 186 -11.51 0.15 5.45
C GLU A 186 -11.25 1.66 5.56
N GLY A 187 -10.79 2.26 4.45
CA GLY A 187 -10.60 3.70 4.35
C GLY A 187 -9.43 4.27 5.14
N GLU A 188 -8.60 3.45 5.80
CA GLU A 188 -7.43 3.98 6.52
C GLU A 188 -6.41 4.52 5.52
N HIS A 189 -6.02 5.78 5.72
CA HIS A 189 -4.83 6.30 5.06
C HIS A 189 -3.61 5.52 5.57
N PRO A 190 -2.67 5.13 4.70
CA PRO A 190 -1.47 4.42 5.11
C PRO A 190 -0.77 5.16 6.25
N LYS A 191 -0.52 4.46 7.36
CA LYS A 191 0.15 5.05 8.52
C LYS A 191 1.62 5.17 8.21
N GLN A 192 2.15 6.39 8.29
CA GLN A 192 3.58 6.62 8.15
C GLN A 192 4.30 6.03 9.36
N LEU A 193 5.35 5.27 9.11
CA LEU A 193 6.24 4.76 10.13
C LEU A 193 7.39 5.76 10.28
N ASP A 194 7.75 6.06 11.53
CA ASP A 194 8.89 6.93 11.88
C ASP A 194 10.24 6.27 11.57
#